data_AF-A0A414F7P2-F1
#
_entry.id   AF-A0A414F7P2-F1
#
_cell.length_a   1.000
_cell.length_b   1.000
_cell.length_c   1.000
_cell.angle_alpha   90.00
_cell.angle_beta   90.00
_cell.angle_gamma   90.00
#
_symmetry.space_group_name_H-M   'P 1'
#
loop_
_entity.id
_entity.type
_entity.pdbx_description
1 polymer ?
#
loop_
_entity_poly.entity_id
_entity_poly.type
_entity_poly.pdbx_seq_one_letter_code
_entity_poly.pdbx_strand_id
1 'polypeptide(L)'
;MKRERNLQLVPLFNDLKQELDRLYNLLDPEKEPELLEAVKYVLVEYPSILHCLEDGSVDLSNNCCERQIRRIAKYRNNSFFVGSPEVGVRFARLQSIFANIRNHKLNAVSYLCDVFRRINKTTKEELVNLLPHKWRPMTV
;
A
#
# COMPACT_ATOMS: atom_id res chain seq x y z
N MET A 1 -16.17 2.83 17.90
CA MET A 1 -15.12 2.54 16.90
C MET A 1 -14.23 1.36 17.32
N LYS A 2 -13.04 1.50 17.94
CA LYS A 2 -12.16 0.33 18.27
C LYS A 2 -12.83 -0.73 19.16
N ARG A 3 -13.45 -0.31 20.27
CA ARG A 3 -14.12 -1.23 21.21
C ARG A 3 -15.28 -2.01 20.57
N GLU A 4 -16.07 -1.32 19.77
CA GLU A 4 -17.22 -1.88 19.04
C GLU A 4 -16.77 -2.82 17.91
N ARG A 5 -15.72 -2.44 17.17
CA ARG A 5 -15.08 -3.29 16.16
C ARG A 5 -14.56 -4.58 16.78
N ASN A 6 -13.89 -4.50 17.93
CA ASN A 6 -13.35 -5.69 18.59
C ASN A 6 -14.48 -6.63 19.08
N LEU A 7 -15.59 -6.09 19.58
CA LEU A 7 -16.74 -6.91 20.00
C LEU A 7 -17.34 -7.72 18.86
N GLN A 8 -17.32 -7.19 17.62
CA GLN A 8 -17.90 -7.86 16.46
C GLN A 8 -16.88 -8.74 15.71
N LEU A 9 -15.65 -8.26 15.51
CA LEU A 9 -14.67 -8.93 14.66
C LEU A 9 -13.85 -10.01 15.38
N VAL A 10 -13.62 -9.88 16.69
CA VAL A 10 -12.82 -10.88 17.42
C VAL A 10 -13.44 -12.27 17.36
N PRO A 11 -14.76 -12.45 17.60
CA PRO A 11 -15.39 -13.76 17.44
C PRO A 11 -15.24 -14.31 16.02
N LEU A 12 -15.49 -13.47 15.00
CA LEU A 12 -15.41 -13.88 13.59
C LEU A 12 -14.00 -14.32 13.19
N PHE A 13 -12.97 -13.61 13.64
CA PHE A 13 -11.59 -14.00 13.37
C PHE A 13 -11.21 -15.29 14.10
N ASN A 14 -11.63 -15.45 15.36
CA ASN A 14 -11.41 -16.72 16.06
C ASN A 14 -12.08 -17.90 15.36
N ASP A 15 -13.31 -17.74 14.91
CA ASP A 15 -14.05 -18.77 14.15
C ASP A 15 -13.34 -19.07 12.82
N LEU A 16 -12.90 -18.04 12.11
CA LEU A 16 -12.11 -18.19 10.89
C LEU A 16 -10.81 -18.95 11.15
N LYS A 17 -10.10 -18.64 12.24
CA LYS A 17 -8.84 -19.31 12.58
C LYS A 17 -9.05 -20.78 12.88
N GLN A 18 -10.08 -21.10 13.65
CA GLN A 18 -10.43 -22.49 13.96
C GLN A 18 -10.76 -23.26 12.69
N GLU A 19 -11.52 -22.67 11.77
CA GLU A 19 -11.85 -23.32 10.50
C GLU A 19 -10.62 -23.49 9.60
N LEU A 20 -9.73 -22.49 9.53
CA LEU A 20 -8.47 -22.61 8.79
C LEU A 20 -7.57 -23.71 9.37
N ASP A 21 -7.48 -23.82 10.69
CA ASP A 21 -6.72 -24.90 11.36
C ASP A 21 -7.35 -26.26 11.10
N ARG A 22 -8.68 -26.35 11.10
CA ARG A 22 -9.42 -27.58 10.75
C ARG A 22 -9.10 -27.99 9.32
N LEU A 23 -9.20 -27.07 8.36
CA LEU A 23 -8.92 -27.32 6.95
C LEU A 23 -7.45 -27.73 6.74
N TYR A 24 -6.51 -27.03 7.38
CA TYR A 24 -5.08 -27.37 7.27
C TYR A 24 -4.77 -28.82 7.66
N ASN A 25 -5.45 -29.34 8.68
CA ASN A 25 -5.26 -30.71 9.17
C ASN A 25 -6.08 -31.76 8.40
N LEU A 26 -7.19 -31.36 7.77
CA LEU A 26 -8.09 -32.27 7.05
C LEU A 26 -7.68 -32.46 5.59
N LEU A 27 -7.16 -31.41 4.96
CA LEU A 27 -6.89 -31.40 3.52
C LEU A 27 -5.72 -32.33 3.17
N ASP A 28 -5.95 -33.15 2.16
CA ASP A 28 -4.97 -34.07 1.60
C ASP A 28 -4.10 -33.32 0.56
N PRO A 29 -2.77 -33.24 0.75
CA PRO A 29 -1.88 -32.53 -0.16
C PRO A 29 -1.91 -33.04 -1.61
N GLU A 30 -2.25 -34.31 -1.84
CA GLU A 30 -2.30 -34.89 -3.18
C GLU A 30 -3.65 -34.61 -3.87
N LYS A 31 -4.74 -34.52 -3.11
CA LYS A 31 -6.09 -34.33 -3.66
C LYS A 31 -6.47 -32.86 -3.80
N GLU A 32 -6.05 -32.02 -2.86
CA GLU A 32 -6.48 -30.62 -2.77
C GLU A 32 -5.29 -29.65 -2.56
N PRO A 33 -4.26 -29.69 -3.43
CA PRO A 33 -3.04 -28.90 -3.24
C PRO A 33 -3.28 -27.39 -3.26
N GLU A 34 -4.12 -26.88 -4.16
CA GLU A 34 -4.39 -25.44 -4.31
C GLU A 34 -5.12 -24.86 -3.09
N LEU A 35 -6.11 -25.59 -2.56
CA LEU A 35 -6.85 -25.17 -1.38
C LEU A 35 -5.95 -25.20 -0.13
N LEU A 36 -5.12 -26.24 0.00
CA LEU A 36 -4.15 -26.33 1.09
C LEU A 36 -3.11 -25.19 1.03
N GLU A 37 -2.67 -24.82 -0.16
CA GLU A 37 -1.79 -23.66 -0.37
C GLU A 37 -2.46 -22.34 0.06
N ALA A 38 -3.72 -22.13 -0.33
CA ALA A 38 -4.48 -20.96 0.09
C ALA A 38 -4.67 -20.90 1.63
N VAL A 39 -5.00 -22.03 2.26
CA VAL A 39 -5.13 -22.12 3.73
C VAL A 39 -3.80 -21.80 4.41
N LYS A 40 -2.69 -22.38 3.93
CA LYS A 40 -1.33 -22.08 4.41
C LYS A 40 -1.02 -20.60 4.30
N TYR A 41 -1.31 -20.00 3.16
CA TYR A 41 -1.09 -18.58 2.93
C TYR A 41 -1.84 -17.71 3.94
N VAL A 42 -3.14 -17.96 4.13
CA VAL A 42 -3.94 -17.18 5.08
C VAL A 42 -3.47 -17.40 6.52
N LEU A 43 -3.07 -18.61 6.91
CA LEU A 43 -2.54 -18.88 8.25
C LEU A 43 -1.23 -18.13 8.52
N VAL A 44 -0.35 -18.02 7.53
CA VAL A 44 0.88 -17.23 7.61
C VAL A 44 0.57 -15.74 7.75
N GLU A 45 -0.40 -15.24 7.00
CA GLU A 45 -0.81 -13.82 7.01
C GLU A 45 -1.80 -13.46 8.13
N TYR A 46 -2.29 -14.43 8.89
CA TYR A 46 -3.31 -14.22 9.92
C TYR A 46 -2.93 -13.15 10.95
N PRO A 47 -1.66 -13.06 11.43
CA PRO A 47 -1.24 -11.95 12.30
C PRO A 47 -1.40 -10.57 11.66
N SER A 48 -1.18 -10.45 10.34
CA SER A 48 -1.37 -9.21 9.58
C SER A 48 -2.84 -8.78 9.57
N ILE A 49 -3.78 -9.74 9.48
CA ILE A 49 -5.23 -9.49 9.52
C ILE A 49 -5.65 -8.94 10.88
N LEU A 50 -5.07 -9.46 11.98
CA LEU A 50 -5.39 -9.03 13.35
C LEU A 50 -4.97 -7.58 13.64
N HIS A 51 -4.06 -6.98 12.87
CA HIS A 51 -3.60 -5.62 13.08
C HIS A 51 -4.74 -4.58 13.02
N CYS A 52 -5.81 -4.83 12.27
CA CYS A 52 -6.99 -3.96 12.25
C CYS A 52 -7.76 -3.89 13.59
N LEU A 53 -7.51 -4.83 14.50
CA LEU A 53 -8.03 -4.83 15.88
C LEU A 53 -7.16 -3.96 16.81
N GLU A 54 -5.89 -3.75 16.46
CA GLU A 54 -4.96 -2.92 17.21
C GLU A 54 -5.16 -1.44 16.89
N ASP A 55 -5.26 -1.10 15.60
CA ASP A 55 -5.50 0.26 15.13
C ASP A 55 -6.86 0.37 14.43
N GLY A 56 -7.79 1.10 15.05
CA GLY A 56 -9.11 1.35 14.49
C GLY A 56 -9.14 2.25 13.26
N SER A 57 -8.00 2.86 12.88
CA SER A 57 -7.84 3.64 11.66
C SER A 57 -7.57 2.77 10.42
N VAL A 58 -7.09 1.55 10.63
CA VAL A 58 -6.79 0.59 9.56
C VAL A 58 -8.09 -0.09 9.12
N ASP A 59 -8.36 -0.05 7.82
CA ASP A 59 -9.47 -0.77 7.21
C ASP A 59 -9.09 -2.25 7.00
N LEU A 60 -10.06 -3.15 7.15
CA LEU A 60 -9.87 -4.57 6.84
C LEU A 60 -9.69 -4.79 5.33
N SER A 61 -10.28 -3.91 4.52
CA SER A 61 -10.18 -3.99 3.06
C SER A 61 -8.90 -3.33 2.55
N ASN A 62 -8.18 -4.00 1.64
CA ASN A 62 -7.05 -3.43 0.91
C ASN A 62 -7.50 -2.58 -0.29
N ASN A 63 -8.81 -2.35 -0.48
CA ASN A 63 -9.41 -1.70 -1.64
C ASN A 63 -8.78 -0.34 -1.97
N CYS A 64 -8.41 0.42 -0.94
CA CYS A 64 -7.73 1.70 -1.12
C CYS A 64 -6.38 1.50 -1.84
N CYS A 65 -5.56 0.57 -1.34
CA CYS A 65 -4.27 0.21 -1.92
C CYS A 65 -4.44 -0.36 -3.34
N GLU A 66 -5.40 -1.25 -3.55
CA GLU A 66 -5.67 -1.84 -4.87
C GLU A 66 -6.07 -0.78 -5.91
N ARG A 67 -6.92 0.17 -5.55
CA ARG A 67 -7.30 1.28 -6.44
C ARG A 67 -6.11 2.15 -6.83
N GLN A 68 -5.16 2.35 -5.91
CA GLN A 68 -3.94 3.11 -6.18
C GLN A 68 -3.00 2.34 -7.11
N ILE A 69 -2.73 1.06 -6.81
CA ILE A 69 -1.78 0.26 -7.59
C ILE A 69 -2.31 -0.09 -8.98
N ARG A 70 -3.65 -0.19 -9.16
CA ARG A 70 -4.27 -0.47 -10.47
C ARG A 70 -3.82 0.47 -11.57
N ARG A 71 -3.63 1.76 -11.25
CA ARG A 71 -3.14 2.75 -12.23
C ARG A 71 -1.72 2.44 -12.69
N ILE A 72 -0.85 2.05 -11.75
CA ILE A 72 0.54 1.67 -12.01
C ILE A 72 0.58 0.37 -12.81
N ALA A 73 -0.21 -0.63 -12.42
CA ALA A 73 -0.30 -1.92 -13.11
C ALA A 73 -0.75 -1.75 -14.58
N LYS A 74 -1.76 -0.91 -14.83
CA LYS A 74 -2.20 -0.57 -16.19
C LYS A 74 -1.11 0.16 -16.98
N TYR A 75 -0.40 1.08 -16.32
CA TYR A 75 0.63 1.88 -16.97
C TYR A 75 1.90 1.07 -17.30
N ARG A 76 2.23 0.05 -16.49
CA ARG A 76 3.40 -0.83 -16.69
C ARG A 76 3.42 -1.45 -18.08
N ASN A 77 2.29 -1.97 -18.54
CA ASN A 77 2.17 -2.58 -19.88
C ASN A 77 2.20 -1.54 -21.02
N ASN A 78 2.07 -0.26 -20.70
CA ASN A 78 2.10 0.85 -21.66
C ASN A 78 3.40 1.69 -21.56
N SER A 79 4.39 1.22 -20.78
CA SER A 79 5.63 1.96 -20.49
C SER A 79 6.76 1.63 -21.48
N PHE A 80 6.47 1.53 -22.78
CA PHE A 80 7.45 1.14 -23.80
C PHE A 80 8.63 2.12 -23.96
N PHE A 81 8.51 3.34 -23.42
CA PHE A 81 9.59 4.34 -23.41
C PHE A 81 10.66 4.08 -22.34
N VAL A 82 10.43 3.13 -21.43
CA VAL A 82 11.41 2.74 -20.40
C VAL A 82 12.43 1.78 -21.02
N GLY A 83 13.50 2.35 -21.59
CA GLY A 83 14.48 1.61 -22.40
C GLY A 83 15.54 0.81 -21.62
N SER A 84 15.57 0.88 -20.29
CA SER A 84 16.50 0.09 -19.47
C SER A 84 15.95 -0.16 -18.05
N PRO A 85 16.43 -1.22 -17.35
CA PRO A 85 16.06 -1.47 -15.95
C PRO A 85 16.33 -0.28 -15.03
N GLU A 86 17.46 0.41 -15.23
CA GLU A 86 17.83 1.58 -14.42
C GLU A 86 16.84 2.75 -14.62
N VAL A 87 16.47 3.03 -15.87
CA VAL A 87 15.43 4.02 -16.19
C VAL A 87 14.09 3.61 -15.59
N GLY A 88 13.79 2.32 -15.55
CA GLY A 88 12.59 1.77 -14.90
C GLY A 88 12.53 2.11 -13.42
N VAL A 89 13.63 1.92 -12.68
CA VAL A 89 13.70 2.29 -11.26
C VAL A 89 13.49 3.79 -11.06
N ARG A 90 14.13 4.63 -11.89
CA ARG A 90 13.95 6.09 -11.84
C ARG A 90 12.50 6.49 -12.12
N PHE A 91 11.89 5.86 -13.12
CA PHE A 91 10.50 6.09 -13.48
C PHE A 91 9.54 5.67 -12.37
N ALA A 92 9.76 4.52 -11.72
CA ALA A 92 8.96 4.07 -10.58
C ALA A 92 9.01 5.07 -9.42
N ARG A 93 10.19 5.61 -9.08
CA ARG A 93 10.33 6.66 -8.05
C ARG A 93 9.52 7.91 -8.39
N LEU A 94 9.54 8.34 -9.65
CA LEU A 94 8.77 9.48 -10.12
C LEU A 94 7.24 9.20 -10.03
N GLN A 95 6.80 8.00 -10.40
CA GLN A 95 5.39 7.59 -10.26
C GLN A 95 4.93 7.61 -8.79
N SER A 96 5.78 7.19 -7.86
CA SER A 96 5.48 7.28 -6.41
C SER A 96 5.28 8.74 -5.95
N ILE A 97 6.08 9.68 -6.47
CA ILE A 97 5.89 11.12 -6.17
C ILE A 97 4.55 11.60 -6.72
N PHE A 98 4.22 11.29 -7.98
CA PHE A 98 2.93 11.68 -8.59
C PHE A 98 1.73 11.05 -7.86
N ALA A 99 1.84 9.81 -7.41
CA ALA A 99 0.82 9.17 -6.59
C ALA A 99 0.60 9.95 -5.27
N ASN A 100 1.68 10.38 -4.62
CA ASN A 100 1.60 11.17 -3.39
C ASN A 100 1.02 12.57 -3.63
N ILE A 101 1.45 13.29 -4.68
CA ILE A 101 0.85 14.58 -5.10
C ILE A 101 -0.67 14.44 -5.27
N ARG A 102 -1.12 13.38 -5.95
CA ARG A 102 -2.55 13.12 -6.17
C ARG A 102 -3.29 12.83 -4.86
N ASN A 103 -2.70 12.01 -3.98
CA ASN A 103 -3.29 11.67 -2.68
C ASN A 103 -3.49 12.92 -1.80
N HIS A 104 -2.58 13.89 -1.90
CA HIS A 104 -2.69 15.18 -1.21
C HIS A 104 -3.42 16.27 -2.00
N LYS A 105 -4.05 15.92 -3.14
CA LYS A 105 -4.84 16.82 -3.99
C LYS A 105 -4.08 18.08 -4.43
N LEU A 106 -2.77 17.97 -4.63
CA LEU A 106 -1.92 19.08 -5.02
C LEU A 106 -1.90 19.29 -6.53
N ASN A 107 -1.70 20.54 -6.97
CA ASN A 107 -1.37 20.81 -8.37
C ASN A 107 0.07 20.34 -8.64
N ALA A 108 0.21 19.35 -9.53
CA ALA A 108 1.50 18.73 -9.83
C ALA A 108 2.51 19.71 -10.42
N VAL A 109 2.07 20.63 -11.29
CA VAL A 109 2.95 21.62 -11.92
C VAL A 109 3.45 22.61 -10.87
N SER A 110 2.56 23.15 -10.04
CA SER A 110 2.94 24.08 -8.97
C SER A 110 3.94 23.45 -8.00
N TYR A 111 3.67 22.21 -7.56
CA TYR A 111 4.56 21.46 -6.68
C TYR A 111 5.93 21.25 -7.33
N LEU A 112 5.98 20.68 -8.54
CA LEU A 112 7.25 20.35 -9.19
C LEU A 112 8.08 21.60 -9.51
N CYS A 113 7.46 22.66 -10.03
CA CYS A 113 8.15 23.91 -10.32
C CYS A 113 8.76 24.54 -9.05
N ASP A 114 8.05 24.50 -7.93
CA ASP A 114 8.57 25.01 -6.66
C ASP A 114 9.71 24.13 -6.11
N VAL A 115 9.51 22.81 -6.07
CA VAL A 115 10.53 21.86 -5.61
C VAL A 115 11.80 21.96 -6.44
N PHE A 116 11.73 22.01 -7.78
CA PHE A 116 12.91 22.13 -8.63
C PHE A 116 13.67 23.45 -8.43
N ARG A 117 13.00 24.54 -8.06
CA ARG A 117 13.66 25.81 -7.74
C ARG A 117 14.40 25.78 -6.39
N ARG A 118 13.90 24.99 -5.43
CA ARG A 118 14.43 24.94 -4.06
C ARG A 118 15.44 23.82 -3.83
N ILE A 119 15.31 22.69 -4.52
CA ILE A 119 16.02 21.45 -4.19
C ILE A 119 17.54 21.63 -4.17
N ASN A 120 18.10 22.46 -5.07
CA ASN A 120 19.54 22.74 -5.13
C ASN A 120 20.04 23.59 -3.95
N LYS A 121 19.16 24.33 -3.28
CA LYS A 121 19.48 25.22 -2.15
C LYS A 121 19.06 24.65 -0.80
N THR A 122 18.34 23.53 -0.78
CA THR A 122 17.77 22.91 0.42
C THR A 122 18.77 21.92 0.99
N THR A 123 19.01 21.95 2.31
CA THR A 123 19.91 20.97 2.94
C THR A 123 19.27 19.58 2.96
N LYS A 124 20.07 18.52 3.18
CA LYS A 124 19.56 17.14 3.20
C LYS A 124 18.48 16.93 4.25
N GLU A 125 18.63 17.57 5.40
CA GLU A 125 17.71 17.51 6.53
C GLU A 125 16.37 18.18 6.20
N GLU A 126 16.40 19.24 5.39
CA GLU A 126 15.22 20.01 5.00
C GLU A 126 14.48 19.42 3.79
N LEU A 127 15.08 18.51 3.02
CA LEU A 127 14.44 17.86 1.87
C LEU A 127 13.10 17.21 2.24
N VAL A 128 12.96 16.72 3.47
CA VAL A 128 11.72 16.13 3.98
C VAL A 128 10.55 17.12 3.96
N ASN A 129 10.81 18.43 4.06
CA ASN A 129 9.81 19.49 4.01
C ASN A 129 9.32 19.77 2.59
N LEU A 130 10.05 19.30 1.57
CA LEU A 130 9.64 19.37 0.17
C LEU A 130 8.78 18.19 -0.27
N LEU A 131 8.56 17.18 0.58
CA LEU A 131 7.68 16.06 0.25
C LEU A 131 6.22 16.54 0.10
N PRO A 132 5.40 15.93 -0.78
CA PRO A 132 4.09 16.50 -1.11
C PRO A 132 3.17 16.67 0.10
N HIS A 133 3.20 15.75 1.07
CA HIS A 133 2.40 15.85 2.30
C HIS A 133 2.83 16.97 3.27
N LYS A 134 4.07 17.47 3.18
CA LYS A 134 4.62 18.56 4.00
C LYS A 134 4.80 19.87 3.23
N TRP A 135 4.65 19.80 1.91
CA TRP A 135 4.93 20.89 1.01
C TRP A 135 4.07 22.11 1.33
N ARG A 136 4.74 23.26 1.39
CA ARG A 136 4.09 24.57 1.49
C ARG A 136 4.57 25.43 0.31
N PRO A 137 3.63 26.01 -0.45
CA PRO A 137 3.99 26.87 -1.58
C PRO A 137 4.83 28.04 -1.08
N MET A 138 5.67 28.58 -1.96
CA MET A 138 6.49 29.74 -1.59
C MET A 138 5.51 30.89 -1.49
N THR A 139 5.33 31.44 -0.30
CA THR A 139 4.68 32.74 -0.19
C THR A 139 5.60 33.71 -0.90
N VAL A 140 5.17 34.20 -2.05
CA VAL A 140 5.84 35.28 -2.77
C VAL A 140 5.76 36.54 -1.93
#